data_AF-A0A7W0GSD9-F1
#
_entry.id   AF-A0A7W0GSD9-F1
#
_cell.length_a   1.000
_cell.length_b   1.000
_cell.length_c   1.000
_cell.angle_alpha   90.00
_cell.angle_beta   90.00
_cell.angle_gamma   90.00
#
_symmetry.space_group_name_H-M   'P 1'
#
loop_
_entity.id
_entity.type
_entity.pdbx_description
1 polymer ?
#
loop_
_entity_poly.entity_id
_entity_poly.type
_entity_poly.pdbx_seq_one_letter_code
_entity_poly.pdbx_strand_id
1 'polypeptide(L)'
;ATLVVNKLRGTLNIAAVKAPGFGDRRKAMLEDIAILTAGKVISEDLGIKLENVKLEDLGRAKKITIDEDNTTIVEGAGKQTDIEGRVKTLRVQIEDTTSDYDREKLQERLAKLVGGVAVVKVGAATETEMKEKKARVEDAMHATRAAAKEGIVPGGGVTLVRAAKALEKFQISKDGEGDPDEQIGVNIVRRALEEPLRQIVQNAGKEGAVIVERVRSEKNESFGFNAQTEQFEDLVKAGVVDPTMVTRIALQNAASIAGLMLTTEAMVSELPEDDKSSPAMPGGMGGMSGMGM
;
A
#
# COMPACT_ATOMS: atom_id res chain seq x y z
N ALA A 1 18.79 -16.19 12.37
CA ALA A 1 18.44 -17.62 12.23
C ALA A 1 17.67 -18.17 13.44
N THR A 2 18.19 -18.04 14.67
CA THR A 2 17.63 -18.69 15.88
C THR A 2 16.18 -18.30 16.21
N LEU A 3 15.82 -17.01 16.15
CA LEU A 3 14.44 -16.57 16.42
C LEU A 3 13.42 -17.13 15.42
N VAL A 4 13.82 -17.24 14.14
CA VAL A 4 12.96 -17.77 13.08
C VAL A 4 12.70 -19.26 13.31
N VAL A 5 13.73 -20.04 13.61
CA VAL A 5 13.62 -21.47 13.89
C VAL A 5 12.71 -21.74 15.10
N ASN A 6 12.87 -20.98 16.18
CA ASN A 6 12.04 -21.14 17.38
C ASN A 6 10.57 -20.75 17.17
N LYS A 7 10.32 -19.74 16.31
CA LYS A 7 8.96 -19.38 15.92
C LYS A 7 8.29 -20.46 15.08
N LEU A 8 8.99 -21.01 14.08
CA LEU A 8 8.47 -22.07 13.22
C LEU A 8 8.19 -23.37 13.99
N ARG A 9 8.99 -23.67 15.02
CA ARG A 9 8.78 -24.81 15.91
C ARG A 9 7.65 -24.59 16.94
N GLY A 10 7.06 -23.40 17.00
CA GLY A 10 6.02 -23.04 17.97
C GLY A 10 6.51 -22.94 19.42
N THR A 11 7.83 -22.99 19.65
CA THR A 11 8.41 -22.90 21.01
C THR A 11 8.26 -21.49 21.58
N LEU A 12 8.41 -20.46 20.73
CA LEU A 12 8.26 -19.06 21.12
C LEU A 12 7.52 -18.26 20.04
N ASN A 13 6.47 -17.55 20.45
CA ASN A 13 5.77 -16.60 19.58
C ASN A 13 6.48 -15.25 19.60
N ILE A 14 7.33 -15.00 18.60
CA ILE A 14 8.21 -13.80 18.56
C ILE A 14 8.04 -13.05 17.23
N ALA A 15 8.23 -11.74 17.27
CA ALA A 15 8.49 -10.89 16.10
C ALA A 15 9.64 -9.92 16.42
N ALA A 16 10.39 -9.51 15.41
CA ALA A 16 11.46 -8.54 15.53
C ALA A 16 11.24 -7.42 14.50
N VAL A 17 11.34 -6.17 14.95
CA VAL A 17 11.13 -4.98 14.13
C VAL A 17 12.29 -4.01 14.37
N LYS A 18 12.65 -3.25 13.33
CA LYS A 18 13.72 -2.25 13.43
C LYS A 18 13.24 -1.07 14.28
N ALA A 19 14.11 -0.55 15.13
CA ALA A 19 13.79 0.64 15.92
C ALA A 19 13.53 1.85 15.00
N PRO A 20 12.50 2.68 15.27
CA PRO A 20 12.20 3.85 14.46
C PRO A 20 13.25 4.95 14.66
N GLY A 21 13.60 5.64 13.59
CA GLY A 21 14.54 6.76 13.62
C GLY A 21 16.02 6.37 13.78
N PHE A 22 16.86 7.38 13.95
CA PHE A 22 18.31 7.26 14.08
C PHE A 22 18.86 8.18 15.18
N GLY A 23 20.05 7.88 15.69
CA GLY A 23 20.72 8.68 16.73
C GLY A 23 19.84 8.93 17.95
N ASP A 24 19.85 10.17 18.45
CA ASP A 24 19.08 10.57 19.63
C ASP A 24 17.56 10.49 19.42
N ARG A 25 17.10 10.66 18.18
CA ARG A 25 15.68 10.48 17.84
C ARG A 25 15.24 9.05 18.10
N ARG A 26 16.09 8.06 17.80
CA ARG A 26 15.78 6.65 18.09
C ARG A 26 15.58 6.44 19.58
N LYS A 27 16.48 6.96 20.41
CA LYS A 27 16.38 6.88 21.88
C LYS A 27 15.08 7.53 22.37
N ALA A 28 14.79 8.74 21.89
CA ALA A 28 13.60 9.48 22.28
C ALA A 28 12.29 8.80 21.83
N MET A 29 12.24 8.19 20.64
CA MET A 29 11.08 7.45 20.16
C MET A 29 10.90 6.11 20.86
N LEU A 30 11.99 5.42 21.23
CA LEU A 30 11.92 4.22 22.07
C LEU A 30 11.38 4.55 23.46
N GLU A 31 11.75 5.71 24.01
CA GLU A 31 11.20 6.20 25.28
C GLU A 31 9.69 6.49 25.17
N ASP A 32 9.25 7.08 24.06
CA ASP A 32 7.82 7.31 23.80
C ASP A 32 7.03 5.97 23.78
N ILE A 33 7.60 4.94 23.14
CA ILE A 33 7.01 3.60 23.08
C ILE A 33 7.01 2.93 24.47
N ALA A 34 8.09 3.10 25.24
CA ALA A 34 8.22 2.58 26.59
C ALA A 34 7.15 3.17 27.51
N ILE A 35 6.97 4.49 27.50
CA ILE A 35 5.91 5.19 28.25
C ILE A 35 4.52 4.70 27.82
N LEU A 36 4.28 4.58 26.52
CA LEU A 36 3.00 4.11 25.98
C LEU A 36 2.66 2.67 26.41
N THR A 37 3.67 1.82 26.57
CA THR A 37 3.51 0.39 26.87
C THR A 37 3.81 0.03 28.33
N ALA A 38 4.13 1.00 29.19
CA ALA A 38 4.63 0.80 30.55
C ALA A 38 5.89 -0.10 30.61
N GLY A 39 6.76 -0.01 29.60
CA GLY A 39 8.06 -0.66 29.59
C GLY A 39 9.19 0.29 29.99
N LYS A 40 10.41 -0.22 30.03
CA LYS A 40 11.64 0.56 30.22
C LYS A 40 12.56 0.39 29.02
N VAL A 41 13.13 1.48 28.52
CA VAL A 41 14.14 1.39 27.47
C VAL A 41 15.41 0.78 28.04
N ILE A 42 15.87 -0.30 27.42
CA ILE A 42 17.08 -1.03 27.82
C ILE A 42 18.21 -0.55 26.93
N SER A 43 19.17 0.15 27.53
CA SER A 43 20.32 0.74 26.84
C SER A 43 21.58 0.53 27.66
N GLU A 44 22.70 0.30 26.98
CA GLU A 44 24.03 0.20 27.60
C GLU A 44 24.43 1.51 28.30
N ASP A 45 23.96 2.66 27.80
CA ASP A 45 24.17 3.98 28.41
C ASP A 45 23.60 4.07 29.82
N LEU A 46 22.55 3.28 30.11
CA LEU A 46 21.91 3.18 31.42
C LEU A 46 22.57 2.12 32.32
N GLY A 47 23.60 1.42 31.84
CA GLY A 47 24.29 0.35 32.55
C GLY A 47 23.49 -0.93 32.73
N ILE A 48 22.36 -1.08 32.02
CA ILE A 48 21.47 -2.24 32.15
C ILE A 48 21.89 -3.30 31.13
N LYS A 49 22.37 -4.45 31.64
CA LYS A 49 22.67 -5.62 30.80
C LYS A 49 21.39 -6.41 30.50
N LEU A 50 21.30 -6.96 29.28
CA LEU A 50 20.19 -7.81 28.83
C LEU A 50 19.95 -9.03 29.74
N GLU A 51 21.00 -9.54 30.38
CA GLU A 51 20.95 -10.68 31.30
C GLU A 51 20.16 -10.39 32.58
N ASN A 52 20.04 -9.12 32.97
CA ASN A 52 19.42 -8.69 34.24
C ASN A 52 17.97 -8.20 34.05
N VAL A 53 17.42 -8.33 32.85
CA VAL A 53 16.11 -7.79 32.49
C VAL A 53 15.00 -8.63 33.11
N LYS A 54 14.06 -7.96 33.79
CA LYS A 54 12.90 -8.60 34.40
C LYS A 54 11.67 -8.45 33.52
N LEU A 55 10.66 -9.28 33.78
CA LEU A 55 9.36 -9.19 33.08
C LEU A 55 8.64 -7.85 33.33
N GLU A 56 8.99 -7.14 34.40
CA GLU A 56 8.46 -5.82 34.74
C GLU A 56 9.08 -4.70 33.89
N ASP A 57 10.27 -4.91 33.34
CA ASP A 57 10.92 -3.94 32.44
C ASP A 57 10.32 -3.99 31.02
N LEU A 58 9.58 -5.04 30.69
CA LEU A 58 9.01 -5.26 29.36
C LEU A 58 7.63 -4.59 29.23
N GLY A 59 7.48 -3.79 28.17
CA GLY A 59 6.21 -3.15 27.84
C GLY A 59 5.11 -4.15 27.46
N ARG A 60 3.87 -3.78 27.71
CA ARG A 60 2.67 -4.57 27.39
C ARG A 60 1.71 -3.79 26.50
N ALA A 61 1.08 -4.49 25.56
CA ALA A 61 0.04 -3.97 24.70
C ALA A 61 -0.98 -5.07 24.40
N LYS A 62 -2.23 -4.70 24.12
CA LYS A 62 -3.31 -5.66 23.85
C LYS A 62 -3.19 -6.32 22.48
N LYS A 63 -2.80 -5.56 21.46
CA LYS A 63 -2.61 -6.07 20.11
C LYS A 63 -1.49 -5.32 19.41
N ILE A 64 -0.61 -6.06 18.74
CA ILE A 64 0.44 -5.52 17.90
C ILE A 64 0.25 -6.12 16.50
N THR A 65 0.20 -5.26 15.48
CA THR A 65 0.11 -5.68 14.08
C THR A 65 1.36 -5.16 13.36
N ILE A 66 2.05 -6.04 12.65
CA ILE A 66 3.29 -5.74 11.95
C ILE A 66 3.07 -6.12 10.49
N ASP A 67 3.28 -5.17 9.59
CA ASP A 67 3.37 -5.38 8.15
C ASP A 67 4.80 -5.11 7.66
N GLU A 68 5.02 -5.11 6.34
CA GLU A 68 6.34 -4.92 5.74
C GLU A 68 6.96 -3.56 6.11
N ASP A 69 6.15 -2.51 6.15
CA ASP A 69 6.60 -1.12 6.28
C ASP A 69 6.27 -0.50 7.65
N ASN A 70 5.28 -1.04 8.37
CA ASN A 70 4.67 -0.43 9.55
C ASN A 70 4.53 -1.41 10.72
N THR A 71 4.58 -0.84 11.92
CA THR A 71 4.26 -1.53 13.17
C THR A 71 3.25 -0.71 13.95
N THR A 72 2.09 -1.29 14.23
CA THR A 72 0.98 -0.65 14.95
C THR A 72 0.79 -1.30 16.31
N ILE A 73 0.89 -0.49 17.36
CA ILE A 73 0.66 -0.90 18.75
C ILE A 73 -0.70 -0.37 19.19
N VAL A 74 -1.61 -1.26 19.60
CA VAL A 74 -2.99 -0.94 19.99
C VAL A 74 -3.19 -1.22 21.48
N GLU A 75 -3.73 -0.23 22.20
CA GLU A 75 -3.98 -0.26 23.65
C GLU A 75 -2.72 -0.71 24.44
N GLY A 76 -1.75 0.20 24.54
CA GLY A 76 -0.58 0.03 25.41
C GLY A 76 -0.95 0.14 26.90
N ALA A 77 -0.20 -0.54 27.78
CA ALA A 77 -0.46 -0.58 29.22
C ALA A 77 0.08 0.65 29.99
N GLY A 78 0.53 1.69 29.30
CA GLY A 78 1.01 2.95 29.87
C GLY A 78 -0.06 3.65 30.71
N LYS A 79 0.36 4.30 31.81
CA LYS A 79 -0.55 5.14 32.60
C LYS A 79 -0.84 6.43 31.85
N GLN A 80 -2.11 6.84 31.86
CA GLN A 80 -2.57 8.07 31.22
C GLN A 80 -1.78 9.30 31.71
N THR A 81 -1.43 9.37 32.99
CA THR A 81 -0.63 10.45 33.58
C THR A 81 0.75 10.58 32.96
N ASP A 82 1.40 9.45 32.65
CA ASP A 82 2.77 9.41 32.14
C ASP A 82 2.77 9.82 30.65
N ILE A 83 1.75 9.38 29.91
CA ILE A 83 1.51 9.77 28.52
C ILE A 83 1.24 11.28 28.44
N GLU A 84 0.37 11.82 29.30
CA GLU A 84 0.08 13.26 29.36
C GLU A 84 1.30 14.09 29.76
N GLY A 85 2.10 13.60 30.71
CA GLY A 85 3.38 14.19 31.07
C GLY A 85 4.31 14.28 29.86
N ARG A 86 4.44 13.19 29.10
CA ARG A 86 5.25 13.14 27.88
C ARG A 86 4.75 14.09 26.80
N VAL A 87 3.43 14.16 26.61
CA VAL A 87 2.78 15.10 25.67
C VAL A 87 3.11 16.55 26.03
N LYS A 88 3.06 16.91 27.33
CA LYS A 88 3.44 18.25 27.79
C LYS A 88 4.90 18.56 27.50
N THR A 89 5.81 17.62 27.79
CA THR A 89 7.24 17.79 27.49
C THR A 89 7.47 18.04 26.00
N LEU A 90 6.81 17.29 25.12
CA LEU A 90 6.93 17.48 23.67
C LEU A 90 6.40 18.83 23.20
N ARG A 91 5.29 19.32 23.77
CA ARG A 91 4.76 20.65 23.43
C ARG A 91 5.74 21.78 23.78
N VAL A 92 6.35 21.72 24.96
CA VAL A 92 7.39 22.69 25.36
C VAL A 92 8.58 22.63 24.40
N GLN A 93 9.07 21.43 24.06
CA GLN A 93 10.18 21.28 23.10
C GLN A 93 9.86 21.83 21.70
N ILE A 94 8.60 21.78 21.27
CA ILE A 94 8.13 22.35 19.99
C ILE A 94 8.16 23.88 20.02
N GLU A 95 7.85 24.48 21.17
CA GLU A 95 7.87 25.94 21.36
C GLU A 95 9.30 26.47 21.48
N ASP A 96 10.18 25.73 22.18
CA ASP A 96 11.56 26.14 22.42
C ASP A 96 12.48 25.92 21.21
N THR A 97 12.10 25.09 20.23
CA THR A 97 12.95 24.82 19.07
C THR A 97 12.88 25.94 18.03
N THR A 98 14.06 26.41 17.63
CA THR A 98 14.26 27.38 16.55
C THR A 98 14.41 26.73 15.18
N SER A 99 14.49 25.40 15.13
CA SER A 99 14.68 24.60 13.91
C SER A 99 13.33 24.11 13.40
N ASP A 100 12.94 24.52 12.19
CA ASP A 100 11.69 24.07 11.56
C ASP A 100 11.68 22.56 11.32
N TYR A 101 12.84 21.98 11.00
CA TYR A 101 13.01 20.53 10.87
C TYR A 101 12.68 19.82 12.18
N ASP A 102 13.24 20.27 13.31
CA ASP A 102 12.99 19.64 14.60
C ASP A 102 11.55 19.86 15.05
N ARG A 103 10.97 21.02 14.75
CA ARG A 103 9.55 21.32 15.02
C ARG A 103 8.65 20.31 14.33
N GLU A 104 8.84 20.07 13.03
CA GLU A 104 8.08 19.10 12.26
C GLU A 104 8.21 17.68 12.85
N LYS A 105 9.43 17.27 13.20
CA LYS A 105 9.69 15.93 13.73
C LYS A 105 9.18 15.71 15.16
N LEU A 106 9.15 16.75 15.98
CA LEU A 106 8.49 16.71 17.28
C LEU A 106 6.96 16.67 17.13
N GLN A 107 6.39 17.41 16.18
CA GLN A 107 4.96 17.36 15.87
C GLN A 107 4.54 15.98 15.39
N GLU A 108 5.31 15.30 14.54
CA GLU A 108 5.04 13.91 14.13
C GLU A 108 4.96 12.95 15.34
N ARG A 109 5.88 13.09 16.30
CA ARG A 109 5.91 12.26 17.51
C ARG A 109 4.71 12.57 18.41
N LEU A 110 4.43 13.86 18.63
CA LEU A 110 3.29 14.32 19.40
C LEU A 110 1.98 13.80 18.79
N ALA A 111 1.82 13.89 17.47
CA ALA A 111 0.64 13.42 16.77
C ALA A 111 0.43 11.91 16.96
N LYS A 112 1.49 11.09 16.98
CA LYS A 112 1.38 9.65 17.25
C LYS A 112 0.97 9.33 18.68
N LEU A 113 1.40 10.12 19.67
CA LEU A 113 1.01 9.95 21.07
C LEU A 113 -0.41 10.43 21.36
N VAL A 114 -0.83 11.54 20.77
CA VAL A 114 -2.16 12.14 21.00
C VAL A 114 -3.23 11.50 20.12
N GLY A 115 -2.91 11.17 18.87
CA GLY A 115 -3.86 10.66 17.88
C GLY A 115 -4.40 9.27 18.21
N GLY A 116 -3.67 8.49 19.02
CA GLY A 116 -4.08 7.16 19.43
C GLY A 116 -4.34 6.21 18.26
N VAL A 117 -5.10 5.14 18.52
CA VAL A 117 -5.51 4.18 17.49
C VAL A 117 -7.01 3.94 17.60
N ALA A 118 -7.74 4.25 16.53
CA ALA A 118 -9.16 3.92 16.40
C ALA A 118 -9.32 2.47 15.92
N VAL A 119 -10.15 1.69 16.62
CA VAL A 119 -10.44 0.29 16.28
C VAL A 119 -11.87 0.18 15.76
N VAL A 120 -12.02 -0.19 14.49
CA VAL A 120 -13.33 -0.47 13.88
C VAL A 120 -13.62 -1.97 13.97
N LYS A 121 -14.73 -2.33 14.63
CA LYS A 121 -15.18 -3.73 14.74
C LYS A 121 -16.30 -3.98 13.74
N VAL A 122 -16.08 -4.93 12.81
CA VAL A 122 -17.05 -5.30 11.79
C VAL A 122 -17.79 -6.57 12.21
N GLY A 123 -19.12 -6.50 12.29
CA GLY A 123 -19.99 -7.65 12.58
C GLY A 123 -20.77 -8.11 11.35
N ALA A 124 -21.06 -9.40 11.29
CA ALA A 124 -21.95 -10.04 10.31
C ALA A 124 -22.64 -11.28 10.91
N ALA A 125 -23.61 -11.86 10.20
CA ALA A 125 -24.40 -12.99 10.68
C ALA A 125 -23.64 -14.32 10.58
N THR A 126 -22.76 -14.47 9.58
CA THR A 126 -21.90 -15.64 9.40
C THR A 126 -20.41 -15.27 9.38
N GLU A 127 -19.53 -16.24 9.64
CA GLU A 127 -18.09 -16.02 9.61
C GLU A 127 -17.59 -15.60 8.21
N THR A 128 -18.14 -16.22 7.16
CA THR A 128 -17.79 -15.90 5.76
C THR A 128 -18.17 -14.47 5.40
N GLU A 129 -19.38 -14.04 5.75
CA GLU A 129 -19.80 -12.64 5.56
C GLU A 129 -18.97 -11.67 6.39
N MET A 130 -18.58 -12.05 7.61
CA MET A 130 -17.76 -11.20 8.46
C MET A 130 -16.39 -10.97 7.82
N LYS A 131 -15.77 -12.00 7.23
CA LYS A 131 -14.50 -11.88 6.51
C LYS A 131 -14.64 -11.01 5.26
N GLU A 132 -15.68 -11.22 4.47
CA GLU A 132 -15.94 -10.43 3.25
C GLU A 132 -16.20 -8.95 3.59
N LYS A 133 -17.06 -8.68 4.57
CA LYS A 133 -17.40 -7.32 4.98
C LYS A 133 -16.21 -6.62 5.63
N LYS A 134 -15.41 -7.35 6.40
CA LYS A 134 -14.16 -6.84 6.96
C LYS A 134 -13.21 -6.42 5.84
N ALA A 135 -13.00 -7.26 4.82
CA ALA A 135 -12.16 -6.92 3.67
C ALA A 135 -12.67 -5.66 2.95
N ARG A 136 -13.98 -5.56 2.69
CA ARG A 136 -14.58 -4.36 2.10
C ARG A 136 -14.37 -3.08 2.93
N VAL A 137 -14.44 -3.19 4.25
CA VAL A 137 -14.21 -2.06 5.16
C VAL A 137 -12.73 -1.66 5.18
N GLU A 138 -11.82 -2.63 5.13
CA GLU A 138 -10.38 -2.38 4.99
C GLU A 138 -10.09 -1.66 3.67
N ASP A 139 -10.64 -2.14 2.55
CA ASP A 139 -10.50 -1.50 1.23
C ASP A 139 -11.05 -0.06 1.23
N ALA A 140 -12.26 0.15 1.77
CA ALA A 140 -12.86 1.46 1.89
C ALA A 140 -12.03 2.41 2.76
N MET A 141 -11.43 1.92 3.85
CA MET A 141 -10.54 2.71 4.70
C MET A 141 -9.30 3.15 3.93
N HIS A 142 -8.68 2.25 3.16
CA HIS A 142 -7.50 2.59 2.37
C HIS A 142 -7.82 3.59 1.24
N ALA A 143 -8.93 3.39 0.52
CA ALA A 143 -9.37 4.29 -0.53
C ALA A 143 -9.67 5.70 -0.01
N THR A 144 -10.40 5.81 1.11
CA THR A 144 -10.70 7.10 1.74
C THR A 144 -9.46 7.81 2.28
N ARG A 145 -8.48 7.07 2.84
CA ARG A 145 -7.19 7.64 3.24
C ARG A 145 -6.39 8.16 2.05
N ALA A 146 -6.40 7.45 0.92
CA ALA A 146 -5.74 7.89 -0.31
C ALA A 146 -6.42 9.16 -0.86
N ALA A 147 -7.76 9.16 -0.90
CA ALA A 147 -8.56 10.31 -1.34
C ALA A 147 -8.36 11.54 -0.44
N ALA A 148 -8.26 11.36 0.87
CA ALA A 148 -8.01 12.47 1.80
C ALA A 148 -6.63 13.12 1.61
N LYS A 149 -5.64 12.37 1.08
CA LYS A 149 -4.27 12.87 0.87
C LYS A 149 -4.11 13.65 -0.44
N GLU A 150 -4.57 13.09 -1.55
CA GLU A 150 -4.34 13.64 -2.91
C GLU A 150 -5.63 14.06 -3.63
N GLY A 151 -6.78 14.01 -2.94
CA GLY A 151 -8.08 14.30 -3.52
C GLY A 151 -8.66 13.14 -4.33
N ILE A 152 -9.72 13.47 -5.07
CA ILE A 152 -10.47 12.53 -5.92
C ILE A 152 -10.51 13.04 -7.37
N VAL A 153 -10.67 12.12 -8.30
CA VAL A 153 -10.85 12.38 -9.73
C VAL A 153 -12.05 11.58 -10.27
N PRO A 154 -12.65 11.99 -11.41
CA PRO A 154 -13.68 11.19 -12.06
C PRO A 154 -13.19 9.77 -12.35
N GLY A 155 -13.94 8.77 -11.89
CA GLY A 155 -13.52 7.37 -11.98
C GLY A 155 -13.75 6.75 -13.35
N GLY A 156 -13.79 5.42 -13.38
CA GLY A 156 -14.15 4.66 -14.59
C GLY A 156 -13.16 4.79 -15.75
N GLY A 157 -11.90 5.13 -15.46
CA GLY A 157 -10.85 5.34 -16.47
C GLY A 157 -10.97 6.64 -17.28
N VAL A 158 -11.98 7.47 -17.02
CA VAL A 158 -12.19 8.75 -17.73
C VAL A 158 -11.03 9.71 -17.50
N THR A 159 -10.52 9.78 -16.27
CA THR A 159 -9.38 10.65 -15.93
C THR A 159 -8.14 10.38 -16.79
N LEU A 160 -7.85 9.12 -17.12
CA LEU A 160 -6.70 8.78 -17.96
C LEU A 160 -6.90 9.25 -19.42
N VAL A 161 -8.10 9.09 -19.96
CA VAL A 161 -8.47 9.62 -21.29
C VAL A 161 -8.37 11.14 -21.33
N ARG A 162 -8.72 11.83 -20.23
CA ARG A 162 -8.58 13.29 -20.11
C ARG A 162 -7.11 13.71 -20.02
N ALA A 163 -6.33 13.01 -19.20
CA ALA A 163 -4.90 13.26 -19.04
C ALA A 163 -4.13 13.09 -20.35
N ALA A 164 -4.58 12.21 -21.25
CA ALA A 164 -3.99 12.02 -22.57
C ALA A 164 -3.96 13.31 -23.42
N LYS A 165 -4.86 14.28 -23.18
CA LYS A 165 -4.85 15.59 -23.87
C LYS A 165 -3.57 16.39 -23.59
N ALA A 166 -2.94 16.18 -22.43
CA ALA A 166 -1.66 16.83 -22.12
C ALA A 166 -0.54 16.39 -23.08
N LEU A 167 -0.63 15.17 -23.63
CA LEU A 167 0.34 14.63 -24.57
C LEU A 167 0.25 15.26 -25.97
N GLU A 168 -0.87 15.89 -26.33
CA GLU A 168 -1.01 16.61 -27.61
C GLU A 168 -0.09 17.82 -27.71
N LYS A 169 0.23 18.43 -26.57
CA LYS A 169 1.11 19.60 -26.46
C LYS A 169 2.51 19.23 -25.94
N PHE A 170 2.76 17.94 -25.73
CA PHE A 170 4.03 17.48 -25.17
C PHE A 170 5.11 17.54 -26.24
N GLN A 171 6.14 18.33 -25.98
CA GLN A 171 7.32 18.44 -26.84
C GLN A 171 8.44 17.60 -26.26
N ILE A 172 9.02 16.74 -27.10
CA ILE A 172 10.05 15.77 -26.72
C ILE A 172 11.36 16.47 -26.33
N SER A 173 11.73 17.53 -27.05
CA SER A 173 12.84 18.42 -26.70
C SER A 173 12.44 19.88 -26.81
N LYS A 174 13.10 20.75 -26.04
CA LYS A 174 12.86 22.22 -26.05
C LYS A 174 13.19 22.87 -27.41
N ASP A 175 14.07 22.21 -28.17
CA ASP A 175 14.58 22.70 -29.45
C ASP A 175 13.84 22.07 -30.65
N GLY A 176 12.89 21.16 -30.40
CA GLY A 176 12.08 20.50 -31.45
C GLY A 176 12.78 19.36 -32.19
N GLU A 177 14.07 19.14 -31.94
CA GLU A 177 14.86 18.00 -32.42
C GLU A 177 14.79 16.85 -31.40
N GLY A 178 13.63 16.21 -31.27
CA GLY A 178 13.48 14.97 -30.49
C GLY A 178 13.77 13.75 -31.37
N ASP A 179 14.22 12.65 -30.79
CA ASP A 179 14.37 11.40 -31.53
C ASP A 179 12.98 10.93 -32.02
N PRO A 180 12.79 10.59 -33.31
CA PRO A 180 11.55 10.01 -33.80
C PRO A 180 11.02 8.83 -32.97
N ASP A 181 11.91 8.05 -32.34
CA ASP A 181 11.55 6.92 -31.49
C ASP A 181 10.88 7.36 -30.18
N GLU A 182 11.25 8.52 -29.63
CA GLU A 182 10.60 9.09 -28.46
C GLU A 182 9.15 9.50 -28.78
N GLN A 183 8.87 9.94 -30.01
CA GLN A 183 7.52 10.25 -30.47
C GLN A 183 6.64 8.99 -30.58
N ILE A 184 7.24 7.85 -30.93
CA ILE A 184 6.57 6.55 -30.88
C ILE A 184 6.21 6.21 -29.43
N GLY A 185 7.13 6.42 -28.49
CA GLY A 185 6.89 6.24 -27.05
C GLY A 185 5.71 7.07 -26.54
N VAL A 186 5.65 8.36 -26.87
CA VAL A 186 4.52 9.24 -26.52
C VAL A 186 3.19 8.71 -27.07
N ASN A 187 3.19 8.22 -28.32
CA ASN A 187 2.00 7.65 -28.94
C ASN A 187 1.56 6.34 -28.27
N ILE A 188 2.49 5.49 -27.82
CA ILE A 188 2.20 4.28 -27.07
C ILE A 188 1.50 4.62 -25.75
N VAL A 189 2.04 5.58 -24.99
CA VAL A 189 1.42 6.03 -23.73
C VAL A 189 0.04 6.61 -23.98
N ARG A 190 -0.12 7.47 -24.99
CA ARG A 190 -1.42 8.05 -25.36
C ARG A 190 -2.48 6.98 -25.62
N ARG A 191 -2.12 5.94 -26.37
CA ARG A 191 -3.03 4.81 -26.63
C ARG A 191 -3.32 4.01 -25.35
N ALA A 192 -2.31 3.72 -24.55
CA ALA A 192 -2.44 2.95 -23.31
C ALA A 192 -3.37 3.61 -22.28
N LEU A 193 -3.41 4.95 -22.22
CA LEU A 193 -4.29 5.70 -21.31
C LEU A 193 -5.78 5.46 -21.56
N GLU A 194 -6.16 5.01 -22.75
CA GLU A 194 -7.57 4.75 -23.11
C GLU A 194 -8.01 3.32 -22.81
N GLU A 195 -7.06 2.40 -22.63
CA GLU A 195 -7.32 0.98 -22.44
C GLU A 195 -8.13 0.67 -21.17
N PRO A 196 -7.91 1.34 -20.02
CA PRO A 196 -8.72 1.06 -18.82
C PRO A 196 -10.22 1.33 -19.02
N LEU A 197 -10.58 2.47 -19.63
CA LEU A 197 -11.98 2.77 -19.96
C LEU A 197 -12.52 1.76 -21.00
N ARG A 198 -11.72 1.46 -22.02
CA ARG A 198 -12.10 0.49 -23.06
C ARG A 198 -12.40 -0.90 -22.46
N GLN A 199 -11.55 -1.37 -21.55
CA GLN A 199 -11.73 -2.66 -20.88
C GLN A 199 -12.98 -2.69 -20.01
N ILE A 200 -13.24 -1.64 -19.23
CA ILE A 200 -14.45 -1.51 -18.41
C ILE A 200 -15.70 -1.60 -19.29
N VAL A 201 -15.70 -0.87 -20.41
CA VAL A 201 -16.83 -0.82 -21.35
C VAL A 201 -17.05 -2.16 -22.05
N GLN A 202 -15.99 -2.85 -22.46
CA GLN A 202 -16.06 -4.17 -23.08
C GLN A 202 -16.59 -5.22 -22.09
N ASN A 203 -16.19 -5.16 -20.82
CA ASN A 203 -16.72 -6.03 -19.76
C ASN A 203 -18.22 -5.78 -19.52
N ALA A 204 -18.71 -4.57 -19.79
CA ALA A 204 -20.13 -4.23 -19.78
C ALA A 204 -20.86 -4.62 -21.10
N GLY A 205 -20.18 -5.30 -22.04
CA GLY A 205 -20.78 -5.75 -23.29
C GLY A 205 -21.10 -4.64 -24.30
N LYS A 206 -20.47 -3.47 -24.18
CA LYS A 206 -20.64 -2.33 -25.09
C LYS A 206 -19.40 -2.11 -25.95
N GLU A 207 -19.56 -1.32 -27.01
CA GLU A 207 -18.47 -1.00 -27.94
C GLU A 207 -17.50 0.05 -27.35
N GLY A 208 -16.33 -0.41 -26.93
CA GLY A 208 -15.31 0.41 -26.25
C GLY A 208 -14.85 1.63 -27.06
N ALA A 209 -14.61 1.46 -28.36
CA ALA A 209 -14.09 2.54 -29.21
C ALA A 209 -15.07 3.73 -29.31
N VAL A 210 -16.37 3.44 -29.44
CA VAL A 210 -17.43 4.46 -29.55
C VAL A 210 -17.55 5.25 -28.25
N ILE A 211 -17.51 4.55 -27.11
CA ILE A 211 -17.65 5.19 -25.80
C ILE A 211 -16.41 6.02 -25.46
N VAL A 212 -15.21 5.50 -25.69
CA VAL A 212 -13.95 6.25 -25.49
C VAL A 212 -13.94 7.53 -26.32
N GLU A 213 -14.33 7.46 -27.60
CA GLU A 213 -14.34 8.64 -28.47
C GLU A 213 -15.39 9.67 -28.01
N ARG A 214 -16.59 9.20 -27.66
CA ARG A 214 -17.63 10.08 -27.11
C ARG A 214 -17.16 10.77 -25.84
N VAL A 215 -16.55 10.03 -24.91
CA VAL A 215 -15.95 10.62 -23.71
C VAL A 215 -14.90 11.63 -24.11
N ARG A 216 -13.92 11.31 -24.95
CA ARG A 216 -12.83 12.21 -25.38
C ARG A 216 -13.31 13.55 -25.93
N SER A 217 -14.33 13.50 -26.79
CA SER A 217 -14.91 14.67 -27.48
C SER A 217 -15.60 15.66 -26.55
N GLU A 218 -16.04 15.22 -25.37
CA GLU A 218 -16.75 16.06 -24.43
C GLU A 218 -15.83 17.03 -23.67
N LYS A 219 -16.33 18.23 -23.37
CA LYS A 219 -15.57 19.28 -22.67
C LYS A 219 -15.65 19.16 -21.17
N ASN A 220 -16.77 18.65 -20.65
CA ASN A 220 -16.93 18.43 -19.22
C ASN A 220 -15.97 17.33 -18.74
N GLU A 221 -15.07 17.68 -17.82
CA GLU A 221 -14.07 16.76 -17.27
C GLU A 221 -14.70 15.59 -16.51
N SER A 222 -15.83 15.83 -15.85
CA SER A 222 -16.55 14.81 -15.06
C SER A 222 -17.53 13.98 -15.91
N PHE A 223 -17.74 14.32 -17.18
CA PHE A 223 -18.60 13.55 -18.06
C PHE A 223 -17.92 12.24 -18.46
N GLY A 224 -18.63 11.14 -18.24
CA GLY A 224 -18.14 9.79 -18.49
C GLY A 224 -19.26 8.80 -18.76
N PHE A 225 -18.87 7.55 -18.98
CA PHE A 225 -19.80 6.43 -19.10
C PHE A 225 -19.81 5.63 -17.79
N ASN A 226 -20.95 5.60 -17.10
CA ASN A 226 -21.13 4.78 -15.92
C ASN A 226 -21.51 3.36 -16.37
N ALA A 227 -20.57 2.41 -16.23
CA ALA A 227 -20.79 1.03 -16.63
C ALA A 227 -21.82 0.27 -15.75
N GLN A 228 -22.11 0.78 -14.55
CA GLN A 228 -23.11 0.17 -13.67
C GLN A 228 -24.54 0.48 -14.12
N THR A 229 -24.78 1.70 -14.62
CA THR A 229 -26.10 2.16 -15.11
C THR A 229 -26.21 2.13 -16.64
N GLU A 230 -25.09 1.93 -17.32
CA GLU A 230 -24.93 2.02 -18.78
C GLU A 230 -25.30 3.39 -19.38
N GLN A 231 -25.13 4.47 -18.59
CA GLN A 231 -25.50 5.82 -19.00
C GLN A 231 -24.30 6.77 -19.07
N PHE A 232 -24.45 7.80 -19.92
CA PHE A 232 -23.52 8.91 -19.97
C PHE A 232 -23.96 10.00 -19.01
N GLU A 233 -23.15 10.29 -18.00
CA GLU A 233 -23.49 11.20 -16.94
C GLU A 233 -22.25 11.85 -16.32
N ASP A 234 -22.49 12.74 -15.35
CA ASP A 234 -21.45 13.31 -14.50
C ASP A 234 -21.05 12.28 -13.44
N LEU A 235 -19.89 11.63 -13.63
CA LEU A 235 -19.44 10.52 -12.81
C LEU A 235 -19.20 10.92 -11.36
N VAL A 236 -18.78 12.17 -11.11
CA VAL A 236 -18.57 12.68 -9.76
C VAL A 236 -19.91 12.79 -9.04
N LYS A 237 -20.95 13.31 -9.71
CA LYS A 237 -22.31 13.37 -9.15
C LYS A 237 -22.95 11.99 -8.99
N ALA A 238 -22.63 11.06 -9.87
CA ALA A 238 -23.08 9.66 -9.78
C ALA A 238 -22.34 8.86 -8.70
N GLY A 239 -21.28 9.42 -8.08
CA GLY A 239 -20.48 8.76 -7.04
C GLY A 239 -19.42 7.79 -7.58
N VAL A 240 -19.16 7.80 -8.88
CA VAL A 240 -18.10 7.02 -9.53
C VAL A 240 -16.82 7.84 -9.51
N VAL A 241 -16.06 7.72 -8.43
CA VAL A 241 -14.86 8.50 -8.15
C VAL A 241 -13.70 7.59 -7.78
N ASP A 242 -12.51 7.94 -8.25
CA ASP A 242 -11.27 7.26 -7.92
C ASP A 242 -10.37 8.20 -7.10
N PRO A 243 -9.64 7.72 -6.08
CA PRO A 243 -8.61 8.53 -5.43
C PRO A 243 -7.50 8.89 -6.42
N THR A 244 -7.09 10.17 -6.47
CA THR A 244 -6.06 10.66 -7.40
C THR A 244 -4.76 9.84 -7.29
N MET A 245 -4.37 9.52 -6.05
CA MET A 245 -3.18 8.73 -5.75
C MET A 245 -3.20 7.35 -6.43
N VAL A 246 -4.36 6.70 -6.48
CA VAL A 246 -4.50 5.36 -7.08
C VAL A 246 -4.25 5.43 -8.59
N THR A 247 -4.93 6.35 -9.27
CA THR A 247 -4.78 6.54 -10.73
C THR A 247 -3.34 6.91 -11.11
N ARG A 248 -2.71 7.82 -10.34
CA ARG A 248 -1.33 8.26 -10.58
C ARG A 248 -0.32 7.13 -10.36
N ILE A 249 -0.38 6.44 -9.22
CA ILE A 249 0.57 5.37 -8.88
C ILE A 249 0.40 4.19 -9.83
N ALA A 250 -0.83 3.84 -10.20
CA ALA A 250 -1.09 2.78 -11.19
C ALA A 250 -0.38 3.06 -12.52
N LEU A 251 -0.52 4.29 -13.05
CA LEU A 251 0.15 4.69 -14.29
C LEU A 251 1.68 4.69 -14.16
N GLN A 252 2.22 5.24 -13.07
CA GLN A 252 3.67 5.32 -12.85
C GLN A 252 4.31 3.94 -12.71
N ASN A 253 3.70 3.04 -11.93
CA ASN A 253 4.21 1.70 -11.73
C ASN A 253 4.12 0.87 -13.02
N ALA A 254 3.01 0.99 -13.76
CA ALA A 254 2.85 0.33 -15.05
C ALA A 254 3.91 0.80 -16.07
N ALA A 255 4.15 2.11 -16.17
CA ALA A 255 5.18 2.67 -17.03
C ALA A 255 6.59 2.22 -16.61
N SER A 256 6.87 2.13 -15.31
CA SER A 256 8.15 1.67 -14.78
C SER A 256 8.44 0.22 -15.15
N ILE A 257 7.46 -0.68 -14.99
CA ILE A 257 7.61 -2.09 -15.36
C ILE A 257 7.71 -2.25 -16.88
N ALA A 258 6.89 -1.52 -17.65
CA ALA A 258 6.95 -1.55 -19.11
C ALA A 258 8.32 -1.09 -19.63
N GLY A 259 8.89 -0.02 -19.06
CA GLY A 259 10.22 0.46 -19.41
C GLY A 259 11.32 -0.56 -19.10
N LEU A 260 11.24 -1.23 -17.95
CA LEU A 260 12.16 -2.32 -17.60
C LEU A 260 12.04 -3.49 -18.58
N MET A 261 10.82 -3.93 -18.90
CA MET A 261 10.59 -5.05 -19.82
C MET A 261 11.07 -4.75 -21.24
N LEU A 262 10.80 -3.53 -21.76
CA LEU A 262 11.19 -3.13 -23.10
C LEU A 262 12.72 -3.02 -23.28
N THR A 263 13.45 -2.78 -22.20
CA THR A 263 14.92 -2.65 -22.20
C THR A 263 15.65 -3.92 -21.73
N THR A 264 14.90 -4.98 -21.40
CA THR A 264 15.48 -6.27 -20.98
C THR A 264 15.85 -7.10 -22.20
N GLU A 265 17.14 -7.19 -22.49
CA GLU A 265 17.69 -7.96 -23.63
C GLU A 265 17.84 -9.46 -23.35
N ALA A 266 17.95 -9.86 -22.08
CA ALA A 266 18.15 -11.26 -21.71
C ALA A 266 17.46 -11.60 -20.38
N MET A 267 16.90 -12.81 -20.31
CA MET A 267 16.35 -13.41 -19.08
C MET A 267 17.03 -14.75 -18.83
N VAL A 268 17.43 -15.00 -17.59
CA VAL A 268 17.99 -16.27 -17.14
C VAL A 268 17.02 -16.90 -16.17
N SER A 269 16.62 -18.14 -16.44
CA SER A 269 15.78 -18.94 -15.54
C SER A 269 16.46 -20.26 -15.24
N GLU A 270 16.13 -20.83 -14.08
CA GLU A 270 16.45 -22.23 -13.80
C GLU A 270 15.68 -23.13 -14.77
N LEU A 271 16.27 -24.27 -15.13
CA LEU A 271 15.57 -25.28 -15.90
C LEU A 271 14.43 -25.85 -15.05
N PRO A 272 13.27 -26.17 -15.63
CA PRO A 272 12.24 -26.92 -14.92
C PRO A 272 12.87 -28.19 -14.36
N GLU A 273 12.71 -28.43 -13.06
CA GLU A 273 13.13 -29.69 -12.48
C GLU A 273 12.26 -30.81 -13.09
N ASP A 274 12.90 -31.83 -13.67
CA ASP A 274 12.22 -33.07 -14.02
C ASP A 274 11.73 -33.69 -12.72
N ASP A 275 10.43 -33.60 -12.46
CA ASP A 275 9.76 -34.06 -11.25
C ASP A 275 9.78 -35.61 -11.18
N LYS A 276 10.96 -36.21 -10.92
CA LYS A 276 11.16 -37.65 -10.76
C LYS A 276 10.84 -38.14 -9.34
N SER A 277 9.84 -37.53 -8.72
CA SER A 277 9.33 -37.96 -7.42
C SER A 277 7.84 -37.70 -7.26
N SER A 278 7.04 -38.05 -8.27
CA SER A 278 5.70 -38.53 -7.96
C SER A 278 5.83 -39.85 -7.18
N PRO A 279 5.31 -39.96 -5.95
CA PRO A 279 5.38 -41.21 -5.19
C PRO A 279 4.75 -42.33 -6.01
N ALA A 280 5.51 -43.41 -6.22
CA ALA A 280 4.97 -44.64 -6.79
C ALA A 280 3.79 -45.10 -5.92
N MET A 281 2.57 -44.88 -6.40
CA MET A 281 1.37 -45.46 -5.81
C MET A 281 1.54 -46.99 -5.83
N PRO A 282 1.50 -47.67 -4.68
CA PRO A 282 1.68 -49.11 -4.63
C PRO A 282 0.48 -49.83 -5.27
N GLY A 283 0.75 -50.55 -6.37
CA GLY A 283 0.02 -51.76 -6.77
C GLY A 283 -1.42 -51.62 -7.25
N GLY A 284 -1.64 -51.84 -8.56
CA GLY A 284 -2.97 -52.00 -9.15
C GLY A 284 -2.93 -52.60 -10.55
N MET A 285 -2.75 -53.92 -10.60
CA MET A 285 -3.02 -54.89 -11.67
C MET A 285 -3.73 -54.42 -12.98
N GLY A 286 -3.13 -54.79 -14.12
CA GLY A 286 -3.81 -55.01 -15.43
C GLY A 286 -3.97 -53.76 -16.28
N GLY A 287 -3.43 -53.62 -17.49
CA GLY A 287 -3.25 -54.60 -18.55
C GLY A 287 -4.08 -54.14 -19.76
N MET A 288 -3.46 -53.44 -20.72
CA MET A 288 -3.80 -53.55 -22.14
C MET A 288 -2.78 -52.75 -22.98
N SER A 289 -2.09 -53.50 -23.83
CA SER A 289 -1.31 -53.08 -24.97
C SER A 289 -2.13 -52.35 -26.04
N GLY A 290 -1.53 -51.36 -26.71
CA GLY A 290 -1.66 -51.23 -28.18
C GLY A 290 -2.14 -49.89 -28.75
N MET A 291 -1.35 -49.41 -29.73
CA MET A 291 -1.62 -48.40 -30.78
C MET A 291 -1.83 -46.94 -30.33
N GLY A 292 -1.12 -45.92 -30.83
CA GLY A 292 -0.32 -45.80 -32.04
C GLY A 292 -0.99 -44.87 -33.06
N MET A 293 -0.72 -43.56 -32.96
CA MET A 293 -0.45 -42.55 -34.01
C MET A 293 -0.57 -41.15 -33.40
#